data_AF-A0A1C5L972-F1
#
_entry.id   AF-A0A1C5L972-F1
#
_cell.length_a   1.000
_cell.length_b   1.000
_cell.length_c   1.000
_cell.angle_alpha   90.00
_cell.angle_beta   90.00
_cell.angle_gamma   90.00
#
_symmetry.space_group_name_H-M   'P 1'
#
loop_
_entity.id
_entity.type
_entity.pdbx_description
1 polymer ?
#
loop_
_entity_poly.entity_id
_entity_poly.type
_entity_poly.pdbx_seq_one_letter_code
_entity_poly.pdbx_strand_id
1 'polypeptide(L)'
;MKRKRRQRWIAMLMAVVMLASTMGSTGLAQSLQNETADSETIQKQEEPREFLLPDQVKTWKDVPEYFCRLLGYLPEDGANLELDEESDRYQEILISEGIFAAKDFSEKTTDPITEEEWETLCRKAFSETVKTEEEAQNLSGTAESDRCLITADTSELTGLTAGHVSSVNGSCLSLYDSEIEKLSICDTRELKLKNVKTKRLYISMADGESCRIQSDEETEIPELVITGEGSVSIEGSGSFGVVRVMDTIQELEVRATCSVINESDADISLEDTEGNVEQLQPTEQRELTLSGYLIQFVAEDTTIDTEVVTPGSAIVFPETVPEKEGCIFTSWYKDEAFTEPASQFETAEGQMVYYARYVTEDDAVTVTFDTMGGASLSPVTLAKGESLLTRPVSEIYTSQEGYTFGGWCLDKACTEGFSYSQPVEGDLTLYAF
;
A
#
# COMPACT_ATOMS: atom_id res chain seq x y z
N MET A 1 12.53 -19.67 -24.22
CA MET A 1 12.62 -20.80 -23.26
C MET A 1 13.23 -20.43 -21.90
N LYS A 2 14.15 -19.47 -21.80
CA LYS A 2 14.75 -19.02 -20.51
C LYS A 2 13.78 -18.24 -19.59
N ARG A 3 12.96 -17.33 -20.14
CA ARG A 3 12.00 -16.48 -19.39
C ARG A 3 10.93 -17.28 -18.60
N LYS A 4 10.30 -18.28 -19.25
CA LYS A 4 9.32 -19.19 -18.62
C LYS A 4 9.91 -20.14 -17.57
N ARG A 5 11.20 -20.46 -17.64
CA ARG A 5 11.89 -21.20 -16.57
C ARG A 5 12.17 -20.26 -15.39
N ARG A 6 12.66 -19.05 -15.63
CA ARG A 6 12.89 -18.03 -14.58
C ARG A 6 11.60 -17.71 -13.79
N GLN A 7 10.47 -17.51 -14.47
CA GLN A 7 9.16 -17.26 -13.83
C GLN A 7 8.65 -18.43 -12.97
N ARG A 8 8.81 -19.69 -13.43
CA ARG A 8 8.46 -20.87 -12.63
C ARG A 8 9.36 -21.07 -11.42
N TRP A 9 10.61 -20.62 -11.49
CA TRP A 9 11.55 -20.64 -10.38
C TRP A 9 11.26 -19.55 -9.35
N ILE A 10 10.90 -18.35 -9.78
CA ILE A 10 10.49 -17.24 -8.90
C ILE A 10 9.22 -17.62 -8.12
N ALA A 11 8.20 -18.17 -8.79
CA ALA A 11 6.98 -18.63 -8.13
C ALA A 11 7.22 -19.77 -7.11
N MET A 12 8.20 -20.64 -7.38
CA MET A 12 8.56 -21.72 -6.45
C MET A 12 9.35 -21.19 -5.24
N LEU A 13 10.15 -20.12 -5.41
CA LEU A 13 10.88 -19.48 -4.33
C LEU A 13 9.95 -18.66 -3.42
N MET A 14 8.99 -17.93 -4.00
CA MET A 14 7.92 -17.24 -3.26
C MET A 14 7.13 -18.21 -2.37
N ALA A 15 6.81 -19.40 -2.89
CA ALA A 15 6.16 -20.45 -2.10
C ALA A 15 7.04 -20.98 -0.95
N VAL A 16 8.37 -21.01 -1.11
CA VAL A 16 9.30 -21.43 -0.04
C VAL A 16 9.46 -20.33 1.02
N VAL A 17 9.50 -19.06 0.62
CA VAL A 17 9.50 -17.92 1.55
C VAL A 17 8.20 -17.86 2.37
N MET A 18 7.04 -18.14 1.76
CA MET A 18 5.75 -18.27 2.46
C MET A 18 5.64 -19.54 3.34
N LEU A 19 6.37 -20.62 3.01
CA LEU A 19 6.39 -21.83 3.84
C LEU A 19 7.32 -21.69 5.05
N ALA A 20 8.39 -20.89 4.95
CA ALA A 20 9.29 -20.61 6.07
C ALA A 20 8.64 -19.74 7.17
N SER A 21 7.65 -18.91 6.83
CA SER A 21 6.86 -18.15 7.81
C SER A 21 5.79 -18.98 8.54
N THR A 22 5.52 -20.24 8.11
CA THR A 22 4.48 -21.10 8.71
C THR A 22 5.02 -22.24 9.58
N MET A 23 6.34 -22.36 9.77
CA MET A 23 6.94 -23.37 10.64
C MET A 23 7.83 -22.73 11.71
N GLY A 24 7.29 -22.43 12.91
CA GLY A 24 8.14 -22.23 14.08
C GLY A 24 7.69 -21.37 15.27
N SER A 25 6.45 -20.86 15.37
CA SER A 25 6.03 -20.11 16.58
C SER A 25 5.50 -21.03 17.70
N THR A 26 6.26 -22.04 18.10
CA THR A 26 5.99 -22.79 19.34
C THR A 26 7.30 -23.09 20.06
N GLY A 27 7.79 -22.14 20.85
CA GLY A 27 8.95 -22.43 21.70
C GLY A 27 9.79 -21.28 22.20
N LEU A 28 9.27 -20.06 22.41
CA LEU A 28 10.01 -19.02 23.15
C LEU A 28 9.09 -18.27 24.12
N ALA A 29 8.54 -19.01 25.08
CA ALA A 29 8.13 -18.45 26.37
C ALA A 29 8.99 -19.14 27.43
N GLN A 30 9.66 -18.34 28.28
CA GLN A 30 10.61 -18.73 29.33
C GLN A 30 12.05 -18.99 28.89
N SER A 31 12.80 -17.92 28.64
CA SER A 31 13.97 -17.60 29.47
C SER A 31 14.60 -16.31 28.97
N LEU A 32 14.50 -15.26 29.77
CA LEU A 32 15.42 -14.11 29.88
C LEU A 32 14.80 -13.15 30.90
N GLN A 33 14.87 -13.55 32.17
CA GLN A 33 14.88 -12.58 33.27
C GLN A 33 16.33 -12.32 33.62
N ASN A 34 16.66 -11.04 33.70
CA ASN A 34 17.91 -10.42 34.13
C ASN A 34 19.07 -10.45 33.13
N GLU A 35 19.21 -9.36 32.37
CA GLU A 35 20.23 -8.34 32.65
C GLU A 35 19.88 -7.04 31.90
N THR A 36 19.65 -5.98 32.67
CA THR A 36 19.40 -4.61 32.22
C THR A 36 20.72 -3.94 31.82
N ALA A 37 20.77 -3.37 30.62
CA ALA A 37 21.61 -2.23 30.29
C ALA A 37 20.80 -1.27 29.42
N ASP A 38 20.70 -0.03 29.89
CA ASP A 38 19.83 1.04 29.42
C ASP A 38 19.95 1.33 27.91
N SER A 39 18.84 1.15 27.21
CA SER A 39 18.46 1.91 26.03
C SER A 39 16.95 2.11 26.14
N GLU A 40 16.54 3.25 26.70
CA GLU A 40 15.16 3.71 26.63
C GLU A 40 14.82 3.96 25.15
N THR A 41 14.41 2.91 24.45
CA THR A 41 13.59 3.08 23.25
C THR A 41 12.25 3.58 23.77
N ILE A 42 12.07 4.89 23.75
CA ILE A 42 10.77 5.52 23.94
C ILE A 42 9.92 5.04 22.76
N GLN A 43 9.22 3.92 22.92
CA GLN A 43 8.01 3.67 22.15
C GLN A 43 7.08 4.81 22.53
N LYS A 44 7.03 5.85 21.70
CA LYS A 44 5.97 6.84 21.78
C LYS A 44 4.69 6.05 21.51
N GLN A 45 3.98 5.73 22.59
CA GLN A 45 2.62 5.27 22.49
C GLN A 45 1.85 6.38 21.77
N GLU A 46 1.43 6.10 20.54
CA GLU A 46 0.67 7.05 19.74
C GLU A 46 -0.65 7.31 20.48
N GLU A 47 -0.94 8.57 20.77
CA GLU A 47 -2.21 8.89 21.43
C GLU A 47 -3.35 8.58 20.44
N PRO A 48 -4.40 7.85 20.87
CA PRO A 48 -5.48 7.48 19.98
C PRO A 48 -6.14 8.73 19.43
N ARG A 49 -6.31 8.80 18.11
CA ARG A 49 -7.00 9.92 17.49
C ARG A 49 -8.46 9.91 17.91
N GLU A 50 -8.92 11.00 18.51
CA GLU A 50 -10.35 11.19 18.78
C GLU A 50 -11.11 11.40 17.46
N PHE A 51 -12.44 11.27 17.51
CA PHE A 51 -13.29 11.54 16.36
C PHE A 51 -13.23 13.04 16.04
N LEU A 52 -12.25 13.44 15.22
CA LEU A 52 -12.14 14.81 14.75
C LEU A 52 -13.35 15.10 13.86
N LEU A 53 -14.17 16.07 14.27
CA LEU A 53 -15.25 16.60 13.44
C LEU A 53 -14.60 17.17 12.17
N PRO A 54 -14.97 16.67 10.97
CA PRO A 54 -14.39 17.17 9.73
C PRO A 54 -14.70 18.66 9.53
N ASP A 55 -13.74 19.44 9.04
CA ASP A 55 -13.88 20.89 8.85
C ASP A 55 -15.04 21.27 7.91
N GLN A 56 -15.43 20.35 7.02
CA GLN A 56 -16.56 20.50 6.10
C GLN A 56 -17.91 20.36 6.81
N VAL A 57 -17.97 19.66 7.95
CA VAL A 57 -19.21 19.38 8.68
C VAL A 57 -19.40 20.43 9.78
N LYS A 58 -20.10 21.53 9.46
CA LYS A 58 -20.28 22.66 10.38
C LYS A 58 -21.63 22.63 11.08
N THR A 59 -22.66 22.18 10.37
CA THR A 59 -24.05 22.16 10.82
C THR A 59 -24.69 20.83 10.52
N TRP A 60 -25.85 20.58 11.14
CA TRP A 60 -26.62 19.37 10.89
C TRP A 60 -27.06 19.17 9.43
N LYS A 61 -27.06 20.22 8.61
CA LYS A 61 -27.32 20.14 7.17
C LYS A 61 -26.21 19.40 6.41
N ASP A 62 -24.97 19.48 6.87
CA ASP A 62 -23.79 18.95 6.18
C ASP A 62 -23.58 17.45 6.47
N VAL A 63 -24.15 16.97 7.58
CA VAL A 63 -24.00 15.60 8.09
C VAL A 63 -24.43 14.51 7.09
N PRO A 64 -25.61 14.58 6.44
CA PRO A 64 -26.09 13.46 5.62
C PRO A 64 -25.21 13.22 4.39
N GLU A 65 -24.82 14.29 3.69
CA GLU A 65 -23.94 14.20 2.53
C GLU A 65 -22.59 13.60 2.92
N TYR A 66 -21.97 14.12 3.99
CA TYR A 66 -20.69 13.58 4.46
C TYR A 66 -20.80 12.11 4.89
N PHE A 67 -21.87 11.71 5.59
CA PHE A 67 -22.05 10.30 5.96
C PHE A 67 -22.29 9.39 4.76
N CYS A 68 -22.99 9.86 3.72
CA CYS A 68 -23.11 9.11 2.47
C CYS A 68 -21.73 8.88 1.82
N ARG A 69 -20.87 9.91 1.77
CA ARG A 69 -19.47 9.79 1.32
C ARG A 69 -18.71 8.76 2.16
N LEU A 70 -18.81 8.88 3.48
CA LEU A 70 -18.13 8.00 4.42
C LEU A 70 -18.57 6.55 4.28
N LEU A 71 -19.83 6.30 3.94
CA LEU A 71 -20.42 4.97 3.77
C LEU A 71 -20.48 4.50 2.30
N GLY A 72 -19.85 5.23 1.37
CA GLY A 72 -19.76 4.87 -0.05
C GLY A 72 -21.14 4.73 -0.71
N TYR A 73 -22.04 5.68 -0.45
CA TYR A 73 -23.32 5.83 -1.14
C TYR A 73 -23.26 7.01 -2.10
N LEU A 74 -23.78 6.79 -3.30
CA LEU A 74 -24.01 7.83 -4.30
C LEU A 74 -25.42 8.42 -4.14
N PRO A 75 -25.64 9.70 -4.48
CA PRO A 75 -26.99 10.25 -4.55
C PRO A 75 -27.91 9.47 -5.51
N GLU A 76 -27.34 8.83 -6.54
CA GLU A 76 -28.06 7.95 -7.49
C GLU A 76 -28.54 6.63 -6.86
N ASP A 77 -27.92 6.16 -5.78
CA ASP A 77 -28.39 4.95 -5.07
C ASP A 77 -29.79 5.19 -4.47
N GLY A 78 -30.20 6.46 -4.32
CA GLY A 78 -31.54 6.89 -3.91
C GLY A 78 -32.52 7.19 -5.05
N ALA A 79 -32.23 6.85 -6.32
CA ALA A 79 -32.91 7.34 -7.54
C ALA A 79 -34.45 7.11 -7.67
N ASN A 80 -35.11 6.48 -6.70
CA ASN A 80 -36.58 6.40 -6.63
C ASN A 80 -37.23 7.48 -5.74
N LEU A 81 -36.45 8.44 -5.26
CA LEU A 81 -36.91 9.48 -4.34
C LEU A 81 -37.09 10.81 -5.10
N GLU A 82 -38.33 11.14 -5.47
CA GLU A 82 -38.69 12.48 -5.95
C GLU A 82 -38.61 13.48 -4.78
N LEU A 83 -37.40 13.94 -4.46
CA LEU A 83 -37.14 14.94 -3.42
C LEU A 83 -36.53 16.21 -4.04
N ASP A 84 -37.01 17.37 -3.58
CA ASP A 84 -36.73 18.70 -4.11
C ASP A 84 -35.34 19.24 -3.73
N GLU A 85 -34.75 18.77 -2.61
CA GLU A 85 -33.41 19.15 -2.13
C GLU A 85 -32.47 17.94 -2.07
N GLU A 86 -31.20 18.13 -2.47
CA GLU A 86 -30.18 17.06 -2.50
C GLU A 86 -29.88 16.51 -1.10
N SER A 87 -29.87 17.37 -0.07
CA SER A 87 -29.67 16.96 1.33
C SER A 87 -30.72 15.97 1.84
N ASP A 88 -31.97 16.09 1.37
CA ASP A 88 -33.06 15.21 1.77
C ASP A 88 -32.89 13.81 1.16
N ARG A 89 -32.27 13.72 -0.02
CA ARG A 89 -31.94 12.44 -0.66
C ARG A 89 -30.89 11.67 0.14
N TYR A 90 -29.82 12.35 0.57
CA TYR A 90 -28.79 11.73 1.41
C TYR A 90 -29.35 11.23 2.74
N GLN A 91 -30.22 12.01 3.40
CA GLN A 91 -30.89 11.56 4.63
C GLN A 91 -31.72 10.30 4.39
N GLU A 92 -32.54 10.29 3.33
CA GLU A 92 -33.42 9.16 3.05
C GLU A 92 -32.63 7.90 2.66
N ILE A 93 -31.51 8.03 1.93
CA ILE A 93 -30.58 6.92 1.67
C ILE A 93 -30.11 6.31 2.99
N LEU A 94 -29.55 7.13 3.88
CA LEU A 94 -29.04 6.69 5.19
C LEU A 94 -30.11 6.05 6.08
N ILE A 95 -31.36 6.50 5.98
CA ILE A 95 -32.51 5.93 6.68
C ILE A 95 -32.94 4.60 6.06
N SER A 96 -32.99 4.52 4.73
CA SER A 96 -33.44 3.33 3.99
C SER A 96 -32.50 2.14 4.17
N GLU A 97 -31.21 2.41 4.35
CA GLU A 97 -30.17 1.43 4.66
C GLU A 97 -30.24 0.92 6.12
N GLY A 98 -31.17 1.48 6.93
CA GLY A 98 -31.41 1.07 8.31
C GLY A 98 -30.30 1.45 9.29
N ILE A 99 -29.37 2.32 8.86
CA ILE A 99 -28.25 2.80 9.69
C ILE A 99 -28.76 3.88 10.66
N PHE A 100 -29.54 4.82 10.13
CA PHE A 100 -30.09 5.94 10.87
C PHE A 100 -31.63 5.92 10.83
N ALA A 101 -32.24 6.62 11.77
CA ALA A 101 -33.65 6.98 11.77
C ALA A 101 -33.74 8.49 11.56
N ALA A 102 -34.89 8.97 11.07
CA ALA A 102 -35.10 10.41 10.82
C ALA A 102 -34.74 11.32 12.02
N LYS A 103 -35.00 10.84 13.25
CA LYS A 103 -34.70 11.57 14.49
C LYS A 103 -33.19 11.73 14.80
N ASP A 104 -32.33 10.95 14.14
CA ASP A 104 -30.89 11.03 14.34
C ASP A 104 -30.29 12.22 13.58
N PHE A 105 -31.03 12.77 12.60
CA PHE A 105 -30.72 14.04 11.97
C PHE A 105 -31.51 15.13 12.70
N SER A 106 -30.84 16.19 13.15
CA SER A 106 -31.48 17.28 13.90
C SER A 106 -32.63 17.90 13.13
N GLU A 107 -33.77 18.11 13.81
CA GLU A 107 -34.90 18.92 13.29
C GLU A 107 -34.49 20.38 13.02
N LYS A 108 -33.32 20.80 13.49
CA LYS A 108 -32.72 22.12 13.27
C LYS A 108 -31.47 22.00 12.40
N THR A 109 -31.69 21.92 11.10
CA THR A 109 -30.64 21.70 10.07
C THR A 109 -29.50 22.72 10.12
N THR A 110 -29.78 23.96 10.50
CA THR A 110 -28.78 25.05 10.54
C THR A 110 -28.01 25.18 11.86
N ASP A 111 -28.38 24.42 12.90
CA ASP A 111 -27.67 24.46 14.17
C ASP A 111 -26.27 23.81 14.00
N PRO A 112 -25.23 24.32 14.68
CA PRO A 112 -23.92 23.67 14.68
C PRO A 112 -23.99 22.25 15.24
N ILE A 113 -23.20 21.34 14.67
CA ILE A 113 -22.98 20.02 15.25
C ILE A 113 -21.75 20.05 16.18
N THR A 114 -21.80 19.28 17.25
CA THR A 114 -20.70 19.12 18.20
C THR A 114 -19.90 17.84 17.92
N GLU A 115 -18.65 17.77 18.39
CA GLU A 115 -17.82 16.57 18.31
C GLU A 115 -18.47 15.35 19.01
N GLU A 116 -19.15 15.56 20.13
CA GLU A 116 -19.86 14.48 20.86
C GLU A 116 -21.05 13.92 20.05
N GLU A 117 -21.79 14.80 19.37
CA GLU A 117 -22.87 14.39 18.46
C GLU A 117 -22.32 13.64 17.25
N TRP A 118 -21.22 14.12 16.67
CA TRP A 118 -20.53 13.47 15.57
C TRP A 118 -20.03 12.07 15.95
N GLU A 119 -19.33 11.94 17.07
CA GLU A 119 -18.86 10.66 17.60
C GLU A 119 -20.03 9.68 17.81
N THR A 120 -21.16 10.18 18.31
CA THR A 120 -22.36 9.37 18.51
C THR A 120 -22.88 8.80 17.19
N LEU A 121 -22.89 9.59 16.11
CA LEU A 121 -23.28 9.14 14.78
C LEU A 121 -22.28 8.11 14.22
N CYS A 122 -20.97 8.34 14.38
CA CYS A 122 -19.94 7.40 13.94
C CYS A 122 -20.09 6.05 14.63
N ARG A 123 -20.20 6.02 15.96
CA ARG A 123 -20.40 4.77 16.74
C ARG A 123 -21.69 4.03 16.40
N LYS A 124 -22.65 4.72 15.78
CA LYS A 124 -23.89 4.10 15.30
C LYS A 124 -23.73 3.51 13.90
N ALA A 125 -22.96 4.17 13.04
CA ALA A 125 -22.73 3.73 11.67
C ALA A 125 -21.71 2.59 11.57
N PHE A 126 -20.68 2.62 12.43
CA PHE A 126 -19.54 1.70 12.37
C PHE A 126 -19.53 0.75 13.57
N SER A 127 -19.34 -0.53 13.29
CA SER A 127 -19.25 -1.58 14.31
C SER A 127 -17.88 -1.58 14.99
N GLU A 128 -16.85 -1.16 14.26
CA GLU A 128 -15.47 -1.10 14.74
C GLU A 128 -14.84 0.25 14.40
N THR A 129 -13.94 0.72 15.25
CA THR A 129 -13.15 1.93 14.99
C THR A 129 -11.69 1.68 15.32
N VAL A 130 -10.81 2.00 14.38
CA VAL A 130 -9.35 1.90 14.50
C VAL A 130 -8.77 3.30 14.63
N LYS A 131 -8.14 3.58 15.77
CA LYS A 131 -7.63 4.91 16.14
C LYS A 131 -6.11 4.97 16.24
N THR A 132 -5.44 3.83 16.24
CA THR A 132 -3.99 3.70 16.30
C THR A 132 -3.50 2.63 15.33
N GLU A 133 -2.21 2.67 15.00
CA GLU A 133 -1.57 1.62 14.22
C GLU A 133 -1.62 0.26 14.94
N GLU A 134 -1.48 0.24 16.27
CA GLU A 134 -1.56 -1.00 17.07
C GLU A 134 -2.95 -1.64 16.99
N GLU A 135 -4.03 -0.84 17.03
CA GLU A 135 -5.39 -1.35 16.82
C GLU A 135 -5.57 -1.92 15.41
N ALA A 136 -4.95 -1.30 14.40
CA ALA A 136 -4.98 -1.74 13.01
C ALA A 136 -4.32 -3.13 12.85
N GLN A 137 -3.12 -3.31 13.42
CA GLN A 137 -2.37 -4.56 13.37
C GLN A 137 -3.06 -5.71 14.11
N ASN A 138 -3.81 -5.40 15.16
CA ASN A 138 -4.57 -6.38 15.93
C ASN A 138 -5.94 -6.72 15.30
N LEU A 139 -6.40 -5.93 14.32
CA LEU A 139 -7.65 -6.20 13.62
C LEU A 139 -7.45 -7.37 12.65
N SER A 140 -7.71 -8.59 13.12
CA SER A 140 -7.64 -9.80 12.31
C SER A 140 -9.03 -10.39 12.08
N GLY A 141 -9.39 -10.68 10.82
CA GLY A 141 -10.63 -11.37 10.47
C GLY A 141 -11.88 -10.56 10.82
N THR A 142 -12.42 -9.86 9.83
CA THR A 142 -13.70 -9.16 9.92
C THR A 142 -14.81 -9.97 9.25
N ALA A 143 -16.09 -9.69 9.59
CA ALA A 143 -17.20 -10.27 8.85
C ALA A 143 -17.60 -9.39 7.66
N GLU A 144 -18.10 -10.01 6.58
CA GLU A 144 -18.61 -9.31 5.38
C GLU A 144 -19.72 -8.27 5.68
N SER A 145 -20.34 -8.31 6.87
CA SER A 145 -21.36 -7.34 7.28
C SER A 145 -20.82 -6.13 8.03
N ASP A 146 -19.57 -6.17 8.46
CA ASP A 146 -19.02 -5.19 9.40
C ASP A 146 -18.62 -3.89 8.68
N ARG A 147 -18.78 -2.78 9.40
CA ARG A 147 -18.35 -1.45 8.95
C ARG A 147 -17.24 -0.97 9.87
N CYS A 148 -16.03 -0.83 9.33
CA CYS A 148 -14.87 -0.36 10.07
C CYS A 148 -14.58 1.10 9.70
N LEU A 149 -14.35 1.93 10.72
CA LEU A 149 -13.89 3.31 10.55
C LEU A 149 -12.46 3.45 11.06
N ILE A 150 -11.57 3.88 10.18
CA ILE A 150 -10.16 4.11 10.44
C ILE A 150 -9.95 5.61 10.58
N THR A 151 -9.43 6.00 11.73
CA THR A 151 -9.09 7.39 12.10
C THR A 151 -7.62 7.55 12.49
N ALA A 152 -6.89 6.43 12.60
CA ALA A 152 -5.44 6.41 12.76
C ALA A 152 -4.77 7.23 11.66
N ASP A 153 -3.70 7.97 12.00
CA ASP A 153 -2.99 8.78 11.01
C ASP A 153 -2.27 7.89 9.99
N THR A 154 -1.62 6.84 10.46
CA THR A 154 -1.07 5.77 9.62
C THR A 154 -1.61 4.44 10.10
N SER A 155 -1.97 3.56 9.17
CA SER A 155 -2.48 2.23 9.50
C SER A 155 -2.12 1.22 8.43
N GLU A 156 -1.81 0.00 8.88
CA GLU A 156 -1.58 -1.16 8.03
C GLU A 156 -2.49 -2.29 8.51
N LEU A 157 -3.31 -2.81 7.60
CA LEU A 157 -4.21 -3.92 7.87
C LEU A 157 -4.04 -5.00 6.81
N THR A 158 -4.09 -6.25 7.24
CA THR A 158 -3.91 -7.42 6.38
C THR A 158 -4.99 -8.46 6.63
N GLY A 159 -5.45 -9.14 5.58
CA GLY A 159 -6.39 -10.25 5.72
C GLY A 159 -7.80 -9.86 6.16
N LEU A 160 -8.27 -8.66 5.82
CA LEU A 160 -9.60 -8.20 6.17
C LEU A 160 -10.67 -8.77 5.23
N THR A 161 -11.85 -9.05 5.79
CA THR A 161 -13.06 -9.37 5.03
C THR A 161 -14.21 -8.52 5.57
N ALA A 162 -14.48 -7.37 4.95
CA ALA A 162 -15.41 -6.38 5.53
C ALA A 162 -16.48 -5.93 4.53
N GLY A 163 -17.66 -5.57 5.06
CA GLY A 163 -18.73 -4.98 4.25
C GLY A 163 -18.43 -3.55 3.86
N HIS A 164 -17.80 -2.79 4.76
CA HIS A 164 -17.38 -1.43 4.48
C HIS A 164 -16.15 -1.07 5.29
N VAL A 165 -15.18 -0.42 4.67
CA VAL A 165 -14.05 0.20 5.37
C VAL A 165 -13.99 1.66 4.98
N SER A 166 -13.90 2.54 5.96
CA SER A 166 -13.76 3.98 5.75
C SER A 166 -12.48 4.46 6.40
N SER A 167 -11.66 5.25 5.71
CA SER A 167 -10.53 5.98 6.29
C SER A 167 -10.79 7.48 6.23
N VAL A 168 -10.49 8.18 7.33
CA VAL A 168 -10.75 9.62 7.44
C VAL A 168 -9.53 10.36 7.97
N ASN A 169 -9.14 11.45 7.28
CA ASN A 169 -8.07 12.38 7.69
C ASN A 169 -6.69 11.71 7.95
N GLY A 170 -6.43 10.52 7.39
CA GLY A 170 -5.17 9.80 7.58
C GLY A 170 -4.04 10.33 6.68
N SER A 171 -2.81 10.21 7.13
CA SER A 171 -1.64 10.32 6.25
C SER A 171 -1.54 9.12 5.31
N CYS A 172 -1.77 7.88 5.80
CA CYS A 172 -1.65 6.68 4.99
C CYS A 172 -2.54 5.52 5.49
N LEU A 173 -3.24 4.88 4.56
CA LEU A 173 -3.88 3.58 4.78
C LEU A 173 -3.22 2.53 3.86
N SER A 174 -2.66 1.49 4.46
CA SER A 174 -2.16 0.30 3.77
C SER A 174 -3.10 -0.87 4.00
N LEU A 175 -3.60 -1.48 2.92
CA LEU A 175 -4.43 -2.67 2.95
C LEU A 175 -3.78 -3.78 2.14
N TYR A 176 -3.62 -4.94 2.77
CA TYR A 176 -3.00 -6.12 2.17
C TYR A 176 -3.92 -7.33 2.24
N ASP A 177 -3.93 -8.17 1.20
CA ASP A 177 -4.62 -9.47 1.17
C ASP A 177 -6.08 -9.41 1.67
N SER A 178 -6.83 -8.39 1.25
CA SER A 178 -8.14 -8.07 1.84
C SER A 178 -9.27 -8.08 0.80
N GLU A 179 -10.46 -8.52 1.21
CA GLU A 179 -11.68 -8.51 0.40
C GLU A 179 -12.72 -7.60 1.07
N ILE A 180 -13.03 -6.46 0.45
CA ILE A 180 -13.84 -5.42 1.06
C ILE A 180 -14.95 -5.04 0.08
N GLU A 181 -16.21 -5.18 0.45
CA GLU A 181 -17.33 -4.88 -0.45
C GLU A 181 -17.30 -3.41 -0.93
N LYS A 182 -17.10 -2.46 0.00
CA LYS A 182 -16.94 -1.03 -0.29
C LYS A 182 -15.80 -0.41 0.53
N LEU A 183 -14.94 0.36 -0.13
CA LEU A 183 -13.86 1.10 0.51
C LEU A 183 -14.07 2.61 0.30
N SER A 184 -14.03 3.41 1.37
CA SER A 184 -14.22 4.86 1.31
C SER A 184 -13.06 5.60 1.94
N ILE A 185 -12.55 6.60 1.25
CA ILE A 185 -11.36 7.36 1.63
C ILE A 185 -11.77 8.83 1.65
N CYS A 186 -11.81 9.42 2.83
CA CYS A 186 -12.14 10.83 3.04
C CYS A 186 -10.90 11.54 3.59
N ASP A 187 -10.33 12.46 2.83
CA ASP A 187 -9.14 13.24 3.22
C ASP A 187 -7.94 12.40 3.73
N THR A 188 -7.84 11.14 3.29
CA THR A 188 -6.67 10.31 3.56
C THR A 188 -5.70 10.41 2.38
N ARG A 189 -4.45 10.80 2.67
CA ARG A 189 -3.52 11.27 1.63
C ARG A 189 -2.90 10.17 0.80
N GLU A 190 -2.69 8.99 1.37
CA GLU A 190 -2.09 7.86 0.67
C GLU A 190 -2.89 6.58 0.92
N LEU A 191 -3.17 5.85 -0.15
CA LEU A 191 -3.81 4.55 -0.13
C LEU A 191 -2.91 3.53 -0.83
N LYS A 192 -2.38 2.55 -0.08
CA LYS A 192 -1.57 1.46 -0.61
C LYS A 192 -2.37 0.17 -0.58
N LEU A 193 -2.55 -0.45 -1.73
CA LEU A 193 -3.34 -1.67 -1.90
C LEU A 193 -2.45 -2.77 -2.47
N LYS A 194 -2.33 -3.90 -1.77
CA LYS A 194 -1.71 -5.10 -2.34
C LYS A 194 -2.61 -6.30 -2.18
N ASN A 195 -2.95 -6.96 -3.29
CA ASN A 195 -3.90 -8.07 -3.34
C ASN A 195 -5.24 -7.71 -2.65
N VAL A 196 -5.77 -6.52 -2.95
CA VAL A 196 -7.05 -6.06 -2.40
C VAL A 196 -8.16 -6.18 -3.44
N LYS A 197 -9.30 -6.73 -3.03
CA LYS A 197 -10.50 -6.80 -3.87
C LYS A 197 -11.58 -5.94 -3.28
N THR A 198 -12.08 -4.98 -4.06
CA THR A 198 -13.25 -4.22 -3.67
C THR A 198 -14.18 -3.98 -4.83
N LYS A 199 -15.51 -4.03 -4.60
CA LYS A 199 -16.47 -3.77 -5.67
C LYS A 199 -16.54 -2.29 -6.02
N ARG A 200 -16.30 -1.42 -5.03
CA ARG A 200 -16.33 0.03 -5.22
C ARG A 200 -15.35 0.70 -4.26
N LEU A 201 -14.44 1.48 -4.83
CA LEU A 201 -13.61 2.43 -4.11
C LEU A 201 -14.20 3.83 -4.24
N TYR A 202 -14.33 4.55 -3.13
CA TYR A 202 -14.83 5.91 -3.06
C TYR A 202 -13.75 6.83 -2.51
N ILE A 203 -13.45 7.92 -3.20
CA ILE A 203 -12.44 8.90 -2.79
C ILE A 203 -13.12 10.26 -2.71
N SER A 204 -13.00 10.92 -1.56
CA SER A 204 -13.50 12.27 -1.32
C SER A 204 -12.45 13.15 -0.70
N MET A 205 -12.00 14.15 -1.45
CA MET A 205 -10.94 15.07 -1.01
C MET A 205 -11.48 16.49 -0.90
N ALA A 206 -11.18 17.15 0.20
CA ALA A 206 -11.42 18.57 0.41
C ALA A 206 -10.60 19.43 -0.56
N ASP A 207 -11.03 20.67 -0.76
CA ASP A 207 -10.26 21.68 -1.48
C ASP A 207 -8.83 21.81 -0.89
N GLY A 208 -7.82 21.57 -1.73
CA GLY A 208 -6.41 21.65 -1.37
C GLY A 208 -5.83 20.38 -0.76
N GLU A 209 -6.64 19.35 -0.51
CA GLU A 209 -6.16 18.02 -0.14
C GLU A 209 -5.98 17.13 -1.38
N SER A 210 -5.18 16.08 -1.24
CA SER A 210 -4.88 15.17 -2.34
C SER A 210 -4.77 13.72 -1.84
N CYS A 211 -5.24 12.78 -2.65
CA CYS A 211 -5.05 11.35 -2.40
C CYS A 211 -4.19 10.70 -3.50
N ARG A 212 -3.16 9.94 -3.10
CA ARG A 212 -2.41 9.05 -3.99
C ARG A 212 -2.81 7.60 -3.74
N ILE A 213 -3.26 6.93 -4.79
CA ILE A 213 -3.62 5.51 -4.78
C ILE A 213 -2.48 4.74 -5.44
N GLN A 214 -1.97 3.71 -4.77
CA GLN A 214 -0.99 2.79 -5.31
C GLN A 214 -1.50 1.35 -5.20
N SER A 215 -1.53 0.61 -6.30
CA SER A 215 -2.02 -0.79 -6.35
C SER A 215 -1.09 -1.78 -7.06
N ASP A 216 -1.12 -3.05 -6.65
CA ASP A 216 -0.41 -4.16 -7.32
C ASP A 216 -1.27 -4.90 -8.35
N GLU A 217 -0.68 -5.84 -9.10
CA GLU A 217 -1.35 -6.56 -10.19
C GLU A 217 -2.50 -7.48 -9.73
N GLU A 218 -2.48 -7.86 -8.46
CA GLU A 218 -3.51 -8.67 -7.81
C GLU A 218 -4.71 -7.86 -7.32
N THR A 219 -4.59 -6.53 -7.24
CA THR A 219 -5.67 -5.64 -6.79
C THR A 219 -6.74 -5.45 -7.87
N GLU A 220 -8.01 -5.64 -7.49
CA GLU A 220 -9.18 -5.56 -8.39
C GLU A 220 -10.18 -4.49 -7.89
N ILE A 221 -10.37 -3.42 -8.68
CA ILE A 221 -11.28 -2.31 -8.40
C ILE A 221 -12.12 -2.02 -9.65
N PRO A 222 -13.29 -2.65 -9.83
CA PRO A 222 -14.09 -2.49 -11.05
C PRO A 222 -14.77 -1.12 -11.15
N GLU A 223 -14.97 -0.44 -10.02
CA GLU A 223 -15.53 0.92 -9.97
C GLU A 223 -14.77 1.76 -8.94
N LEU A 224 -14.26 2.90 -9.39
CA LEU A 224 -13.70 3.95 -8.55
C LEU A 224 -14.56 5.20 -8.73
N VAL A 225 -15.00 5.80 -7.64
CA VAL A 225 -15.78 7.03 -7.63
C VAL A 225 -14.97 8.12 -6.96
N ILE A 226 -14.87 9.27 -7.60
CA ILE A 226 -14.18 10.45 -7.10
C ILE A 226 -15.19 11.59 -6.93
N THR A 227 -15.19 12.20 -5.76
CA THR A 227 -16.05 13.34 -5.33
C THR A 227 -15.17 14.36 -4.58
N GLY A 228 -15.74 15.52 -4.28
CA GLY A 228 -15.04 16.60 -3.61
C GLY A 228 -14.27 17.48 -4.59
N GLU A 229 -13.46 18.37 -4.03
CA GLU A 229 -12.80 19.45 -4.76
C GLU A 229 -11.27 19.25 -4.84
N GLY A 230 -10.72 18.28 -4.11
CA GLY A 230 -9.28 18.02 -4.08
C GLY A 230 -8.73 17.30 -5.31
N SER A 231 -7.50 16.81 -5.19
CA SER A 231 -6.80 16.10 -6.26
C SER A 231 -6.69 14.59 -6.01
N VAL A 232 -6.64 13.79 -7.08
CA VAL A 232 -6.43 12.34 -6.98
C VAL A 232 -5.38 11.89 -7.98
N SER A 233 -4.42 11.09 -7.53
CA SER A 233 -3.47 10.39 -8.40
C SER A 233 -3.66 8.89 -8.27
N ILE A 234 -3.72 8.21 -9.42
CA ILE A 234 -3.90 6.77 -9.51
C ILE A 234 -2.65 6.18 -10.15
N GLU A 235 -1.92 5.38 -9.40
CA GLU A 235 -0.74 4.66 -9.86
C GLU A 235 -0.86 3.19 -9.46
N GLY A 236 -0.19 2.31 -10.20
CA GLY A 236 -0.13 0.89 -9.92
C GLY A 236 -0.32 -0.01 -11.13
N SER A 237 -0.28 -1.31 -10.88
CA SER A 237 -0.53 -2.36 -11.86
C SER A 237 -1.88 -3.03 -11.69
N GLY A 238 -2.68 -2.58 -10.73
CA GLY A 238 -4.01 -3.14 -10.46
C GLY A 238 -5.01 -2.88 -11.57
N SER A 239 -6.05 -3.71 -11.59
CA SER A 239 -7.15 -3.58 -12.54
C SER A 239 -8.15 -2.55 -12.04
N PHE A 240 -8.12 -1.35 -12.62
CA PHE A 240 -9.16 -0.34 -12.43
C PHE A 240 -10.17 -0.43 -13.58
N GLY A 241 -11.45 -0.58 -13.26
CA GLY A 241 -12.52 -0.56 -14.25
C GLY A 241 -12.89 0.87 -14.63
N VAL A 242 -14.08 1.31 -14.23
CA VAL A 242 -14.54 2.68 -14.50
C VAL A 242 -14.16 3.61 -13.35
N VAL A 243 -13.53 4.72 -13.67
CA VAL A 243 -13.26 5.85 -12.77
C VAL A 243 -14.30 6.93 -13.05
N ARG A 244 -15.26 7.11 -12.15
CA ARG A 244 -16.35 8.09 -12.26
C ARG A 244 -15.99 9.34 -11.47
N VAL A 245 -15.84 10.47 -12.15
CA VAL A 245 -15.58 11.77 -11.51
C VAL A 245 -16.89 12.52 -11.41
N MET A 246 -17.41 12.67 -10.19
CA MET A 246 -18.76 13.19 -9.93
C MET A 246 -18.79 14.70 -9.66
N ASP A 247 -17.68 15.27 -9.19
CA ASP A 247 -17.57 16.68 -8.80
C ASP A 247 -16.43 17.38 -9.57
N THR A 248 -16.38 18.71 -9.46
CA THR A 248 -15.25 19.49 -9.99
C THR A 248 -14.03 19.33 -9.09
N ILE A 249 -13.12 18.45 -9.50
CA ILE A 249 -11.83 18.21 -8.82
C ILE A 249 -10.74 19.15 -9.33
N GLN A 250 -9.72 19.40 -8.50
CA GLN A 250 -8.56 20.19 -8.89
C GLN A 250 -7.73 19.51 -9.99
N GLU A 251 -7.43 18.23 -9.81
CA GLU A 251 -6.56 17.47 -10.71
C GLU A 251 -6.81 15.96 -10.59
N LEU A 252 -6.80 15.27 -11.74
CA LEU A 252 -6.76 13.81 -11.80
C LEU A 252 -5.54 13.37 -12.60
N GLU A 253 -4.60 12.71 -11.94
CA GLU A 253 -3.45 12.06 -12.58
C GLU A 253 -3.71 10.55 -12.67
N VAL A 254 -3.56 9.97 -13.87
CA VAL A 254 -3.76 8.53 -14.07
C VAL A 254 -2.55 7.89 -14.73
N ARG A 255 -1.78 7.17 -13.93
CA ARG A 255 -0.74 6.23 -14.33
C ARG A 255 -1.25 4.80 -14.12
N ALA A 256 -2.39 4.47 -14.72
CA ALA A 256 -2.97 3.13 -14.65
C ALA A 256 -3.80 2.83 -15.91
N THR A 257 -4.19 1.57 -16.08
CA THR A 257 -5.17 1.19 -17.13
C THR A 257 -6.57 1.27 -16.56
N CYS A 258 -7.43 2.12 -17.12
CA CYS A 258 -8.81 2.31 -16.69
C CYS A 258 -9.66 3.05 -17.75
N SER A 259 -10.95 3.19 -17.47
CA SER A 259 -11.85 4.09 -18.21
C SER A 259 -12.29 5.25 -17.31
N VAL A 260 -11.87 6.47 -17.60
CA VAL A 260 -12.32 7.67 -16.88
C VAL A 260 -13.58 8.22 -17.53
N ILE A 261 -14.62 8.50 -16.75
CA ILE A 261 -15.81 9.22 -17.20
C ILE A 261 -16.01 10.46 -16.34
N ASN A 262 -16.20 11.61 -16.99
CA ASN A 262 -16.59 12.84 -16.31
C ASN A 262 -18.12 12.88 -16.19
N GLU A 263 -18.63 12.70 -14.97
CA GLU A 263 -20.06 12.82 -14.64
C GLU A 263 -20.37 14.09 -13.84
N SER A 264 -19.37 14.96 -13.64
CA SER A 264 -19.55 16.28 -13.07
C SER A 264 -20.24 17.24 -14.05
N ASP A 265 -20.57 18.43 -13.57
CA ASP A 265 -21.17 19.51 -14.37
C ASP A 265 -20.15 20.45 -15.02
N ALA A 266 -18.85 20.21 -14.84
CA ALA A 266 -17.75 21.03 -15.35
C ALA A 266 -16.66 20.21 -16.03
N ASP A 267 -15.74 20.89 -16.71
CA ASP A 267 -14.56 20.27 -17.30
C ASP A 267 -13.59 19.82 -16.19
N ILE A 268 -13.00 18.63 -16.34
CA ILE A 268 -11.96 18.15 -15.43
C ILE A 268 -10.59 18.12 -16.10
N SER A 269 -9.55 18.48 -15.35
CA SER A 269 -8.16 18.35 -15.79
C SER A 269 -7.68 16.92 -15.58
N LEU A 270 -7.49 16.18 -16.68
CA LEU A 270 -7.01 14.80 -16.68
C LEU A 270 -5.58 14.75 -17.23
N GLU A 271 -4.64 14.26 -16.42
CA GLU A 271 -3.31 13.89 -16.88
C GLU A 271 -3.26 12.38 -17.17
N ASP A 272 -2.95 12.03 -18.42
CA ASP A 272 -2.99 10.66 -18.93
C ASP A 272 -1.75 9.81 -18.54
N THR A 273 -1.69 8.57 -19.02
CA THR A 273 -0.61 7.62 -18.68
C THR A 273 0.78 8.01 -19.21
N GLU A 274 0.87 9.01 -20.08
CA GLU A 274 2.12 9.52 -20.66
C GLU A 274 2.49 10.92 -20.12
N GLY A 275 1.67 11.47 -19.21
CA GLY A 275 1.88 12.80 -18.65
C GLY A 275 1.29 13.94 -19.49
N ASN A 276 0.41 13.64 -20.46
CA ASN A 276 -0.27 14.69 -21.21
C ASN A 276 -1.53 15.13 -20.47
N VAL A 277 -1.72 16.45 -20.37
CA VAL A 277 -2.90 17.03 -19.73
C VAL A 277 -3.95 17.38 -20.78
N GLU A 278 -5.19 16.92 -20.58
CA GLU A 278 -6.37 17.30 -21.36
C GLU A 278 -7.53 17.77 -20.45
N GLN A 279 -8.49 18.47 -21.05
CA GLN A 279 -9.73 18.87 -20.39
C GLN A 279 -10.85 17.95 -20.85
N LEU A 280 -11.33 17.08 -19.97
CA LEU A 280 -12.40 16.13 -20.27
C LEU A 280 -13.74 16.79 -19.95
N GLN A 281 -14.61 16.96 -20.95
CA GLN A 281 -15.90 17.65 -20.79
C GLN A 281 -16.92 16.76 -20.05
N PRO A 282 -17.99 17.33 -19.46
CA PRO A 282 -19.09 16.56 -18.91
C PRO A 282 -19.62 15.50 -19.87
N THR A 283 -19.87 14.29 -19.36
CA THR A 283 -20.30 13.08 -20.07
C THR A 283 -19.27 12.44 -21.01
N GLU A 284 -18.10 13.05 -21.20
CA GLU A 284 -17.03 12.43 -21.97
C GLU A 284 -16.38 11.28 -21.19
N GLN A 285 -15.98 10.26 -21.94
CA GLN A 285 -15.27 9.09 -21.44
C GLN A 285 -13.92 8.96 -22.15
N ARG A 286 -12.89 8.58 -21.40
CA ARG A 286 -11.54 8.34 -21.89
C ARG A 286 -11.03 6.98 -21.45
N GLU A 287 -10.68 6.16 -22.42
CA GLU A 287 -9.97 4.89 -22.19
C GLU A 287 -8.47 5.17 -22.08
N LEU A 288 -7.88 4.77 -20.96
CA LEU A 288 -6.46 4.91 -20.67
C LEU A 288 -5.82 3.51 -20.61
N THR A 289 -4.67 3.36 -21.26
CA THR A 289 -3.91 2.12 -21.25
C THR A 289 -2.48 2.43 -20.87
N LEU A 290 -2.06 1.91 -19.71
CA LEU A 290 -0.68 2.01 -19.28
C LEU A 290 0.13 0.88 -19.92
N SER A 291 1.06 1.25 -20.81
CA SER A 291 1.90 0.26 -21.52
C SER A 291 3.14 -0.16 -20.72
N GLY A 292 3.59 0.69 -19.79
CA GLY A 292 4.72 0.43 -18.91
C GLY A 292 5.10 1.64 -18.07
N TYR A 293 5.86 1.37 -17.02
CA TYR A 293 6.52 2.38 -16.21
C TYR A 293 7.94 2.59 -16.68
N LEU A 294 8.39 3.84 -16.63
CA LEU A 294 9.79 4.18 -16.84
C LEU A 294 10.58 3.81 -15.58
N ILE A 295 11.49 2.86 -15.71
CA ILE A 295 12.41 2.45 -14.65
C ILE A 295 13.81 2.90 -15.04
N GLN A 296 14.41 3.76 -14.23
CA GLN A 296 15.72 4.33 -14.48
C GLN A 296 16.73 3.83 -13.46
N PHE A 297 17.94 3.52 -13.92
CA PHE A 297 19.05 3.12 -13.07
C PHE A 297 20.14 4.17 -13.16
N VAL A 298 20.46 4.80 -12.04
CA VAL A 298 21.42 5.90 -11.93
C VAL A 298 22.58 5.50 -11.04
N ALA A 299 23.81 5.72 -11.50
CA ALA A 299 25.00 5.63 -10.68
C ALA A 299 25.64 7.02 -10.61
N GLU A 300 25.76 7.54 -9.39
CA GLU A 300 26.14 8.94 -9.15
C GLU A 300 25.16 9.88 -9.90
N ASP A 301 25.63 10.73 -10.81
CA ASP A 301 24.77 11.61 -11.61
C ASP A 301 24.56 11.09 -13.05
N THR A 302 24.90 9.82 -13.32
CA THR A 302 24.84 9.25 -14.67
C THR A 302 23.76 8.17 -14.76
N THR A 303 22.84 8.34 -15.71
CA THR A 303 21.90 7.29 -16.09
C THR A 303 22.64 6.15 -16.79
N ILE A 304 22.63 4.98 -16.17
CA ILE A 304 23.28 3.77 -16.67
C ILE A 304 22.35 2.98 -17.56
N ASP A 305 21.08 2.89 -17.16
CA ASP A 305 20.05 2.19 -17.93
C ASP A 305 18.68 2.85 -17.75
N THR A 306 17.80 2.63 -18.72
CA THR A 306 16.41 3.09 -18.69
C THR A 306 15.56 2.11 -19.45
N GLU A 307 14.60 1.51 -18.76
CA GLU A 307 13.70 0.50 -19.33
C GLU A 307 12.24 0.94 -19.16
N VAL A 308 11.41 0.63 -20.15
CA VAL A 308 9.96 0.67 -19.99
C VAL A 308 9.51 -0.72 -19.59
N VAL A 309 9.10 -0.88 -18.33
CA VAL A 309 8.73 -2.17 -17.75
C VAL A 309 7.21 -2.27 -17.69
N THR A 310 6.65 -3.38 -18.18
CA THR A 310 5.21 -3.64 -18.09
C THR A 310 4.75 -3.59 -16.62
N PRO A 311 3.62 -2.93 -16.29
CA PRO A 311 3.17 -2.83 -14.91
C PRO A 311 3.04 -4.20 -14.23
N GLY A 312 3.43 -4.30 -12.97
CA GLY A 312 3.40 -5.53 -12.17
C GLY A 312 4.54 -6.51 -12.48
N SER A 313 5.23 -6.35 -13.61
CA SER A 313 6.35 -7.22 -13.95
C SER A 313 7.55 -6.99 -13.04
N ALA A 314 8.25 -8.07 -12.70
CA ALA A 314 9.50 -8.01 -11.96
C ALA A 314 10.54 -7.13 -12.67
N ILE A 315 11.18 -6.26 -11.89
CA ILE A 315 12.24 -5.36 -12.34
C ILE A 315 13.54 -6.16 -12.45
N VAL A 316 14.23 -6.01 -13.56
CA VAL A 316 15.52 -6.66 -13.80
C VAL A 316 16.63 -5.66 -13.56
N PHE A 317 17.27 -5.76 -12.41
CA PHE A 317 18.41 -4.90 -12.07
C PHE A 317 19.61 -5.15 -12.99
N PRO A 318 20.35 -4.10 -13.40
CA PRO A 318 21.57 -4.26 -14.18
C PRO A 318 22.63 -5.11 -13.46
N GLU A 319 23.15 -6.14 -14.13
CA GLU A 319 24.24 -6.98 -13.62
C GLU A 319 25.62 -6.30 -13.75
N THR A 320 25.73 -5.33 -14.67
CA THR A 320 26.97 -4.55 -14.88
C THR A 320 26.74 -3.11 -14.45
N VAL A 321 27.47 -2.70 -13.42
CA VAL A 321 27.49 -1.33 -12.91
C VAL A 321 28.84 -0.67 -13.21
N PRO A 322 28.91 0.66 -13.30
CA PRO A 322 30.19 1.36 -13.41
C PRO A 322 31.11 1.02 -12.24
N GLU A 323 32.39 0.77 -12.52
CA GLU A 323 33.40 0.66 -11.47
C GLU A 323 33.68 2.04 -10.88
N LYS A 324 33.82 2.11 -9.56
CA LYS A 324 34.22 3.30 -8.82
C LYS A 324 35.52 3.01 -8.08
N GLU A 325 36.59 3.73 -8.43
CA GLU A 325 37.92 3.47 -7.86
C GLU A 325 37.90 3.56 -6.32
N GLY A 326 38.36 2.51 -5.65
CA GLY A 326 38.39 2.43 -4.19
C GLY A 326 37.05 2.19 -3.51
N CYS A 327 35.98 1.92 -4.27
CA CYS A 327 34.66 1.58 -3.73
C CYS A 327 34.12 0.28 -4.32
N ILE A 328 33.21 -0.35 -3.60
CA ILE A 328 32.53 -1.58 -3.94
C ILE A 328 31.06 -1.25 -4.17
N PHE A 329 30.52 -1.62 -5.33
CA PHE A 329 29.08 -1.58 -5.55
C PHE A 329 28.40 -2.62 -4.67
N THR A 330 27.38 -2.18 -3.93
CA THR A 330 26.61 -3.07 -3.07
C THR A 330 25.26 -3.36 -3.69
N SER A 331 24.35 -2.40 -3.68
CA SER A 331 22.99 -2.60 -4.18
C SER A 331 22.43 -1.34 -4.84
N TRP A 332 21.27 -1.51 -5.44
CA TRP A 332 20.36 -0.45 -5.83
C TRP A 332 19.48 -0.04 -4.65
N TYR A 333 19.16 1.25 -4.58
CA TYR A 333 18.29 1.88 -3.58
C TYR A 333 17.16 2.65 -4.26
N LYS A 334 16.04 2.83 -3.58
CA LYS A 334 14.88 3.58 -4.09
C LYS A 334 15.03 5.10 -3.93
N ASP A 335 16.02 5.53 -3.16
CA ASP A 335 16.28 6.94 -2.84
C ASP A 335 17.77 7.29 -2.90
N GLU A 336 18.08 8.55 -3.21
CA GLU A 336 19.46 9.08 -3.26
C GLU A 336 20.14 9.13 -1.90
N ALA A 337 19.37 9.18 -0.81
CA ALA A 337 19.92 9.16 0.55
C ALA A 337 20.32 7.75 1.00
N PHE A 338 20.04 6.74 0.17
CA PHE A 338 20.32 5.33 0.40
C PHE A 338 19.72 4.81 1.72
N THR A 339 18.46 5.16 1.98
CA THR A 339 17.73 4.75 3.17
C THR A 339 16.82 3.53 2.91
N GLU A 340 16.42 3.32 1.67
CA GLU A 340 15.52 2.24 1.24
C GLU A 340 16.20 1.33 0.22
N PRO A 341 16.80 0.21 0.64
CA PRO A 341 17.41 -0.73 -0.29
C PRO A 341 16.35 -1.40 -1.17
N ALA A 342 16.64 -1.53 -2.46
CA ALA A 342 15.78 -2.25 -3.38
C ALA A 342 15.95 -3.76 -3.21
N SER A 343 14.83 -4.48 -3.14
CA SER A 343 14.84 -5.93 -3.19
C SER A 343 15.09 -6.43 -4.63
N GLN A 344 15.60 -7.63 -4.81
CA GLN A 344 15.63 -8.29 -6.11
C GLN A 344 14.23 -8.68 -6.63
N PHE A 345 13.21 -8.59 -5.78
CA PHE A 345 11.82 -8.95 -6.06
C PHE A 345 10.94 -7.74 -6.35
N GLU A 346 11.52 -6.56 -6.52
CA GLU A 346 10.76 -5.37 -6.89
C GLU A 346 9.99 -5.58 -8.21
N THR A 347 8.79 -5.03 -8.25
CA THR A 347 7.88 -5.04 -9.39
C THR A 347 7.64 -3.61 -9.85
N ALA A 348 7.31 -3.43 -11.13
CA ALA A 348 6.99 -2.12 -11.67
C ALA A 348 5.58 -1.69 -11.24
N GLU A 349 5.47 -1.15 -10.03
CA GLU A 349 4.24 -0.59 -9.44
C GLU A 349 4.14 0.93 -9.62
N GLY A 350 5.13 1.55 -10.28
CA GLY A 350 5.21 2.99 -10.48
C GLY A 350 6.44 3.40 -11.29
N GLN A 351 6.49 4.66 -11.71
CA GLN A 351 7.71 5.22 -12.28
C GLN A 351 8.76 5.35 -11.17
N MET A 352 9.94 4.77 -11.37
CA MET A 352 10.96 4.67 -10.32
C MET A 352 12.36 4.95 -10.87
N VAL A 353 13.17 5.60 -10.03
CA VAL A 353 14.61 5.74 -10.22
C VAL A 353 15.30 4.94 -9.12
N TYR A 354 16.20 4.05 -9.53
CA TYR A 354 17.05 3.30 -8.61
C TYR A 354 18.47 3.86 -8.63
N TYR A 355 19.05 3.99 -7.45
CA TYR A 355 20.35 4.62 -7.22
C TYR A 355 21.38 3.58 -6.78
N ALA A 356 22.49 3.51 -7.52
CA ALA A 356 23.58 2.60 -7.20
C ALA A 356 24.33 3.07 -5.95
N ARG A 357 24.43 2.21 -4.95
CA ARG A 357 25.22 2.46 -3.74
C ARG A 357 26.62 1.86 -3.87
N TYR A 358 27.59 2.67 -3.45
CA TYR A 358 28.99 2.27 -3.37
C TYR A 358 29.52 2.54 -1.95
N VAL A 359 30.25 1.58 -1.39
CA VAL A 359 30.89 1.70 -0.07
C VAL A 359 32.38 1.41 -0.14
N THR A 360 33.16 1.92 0.80
CA THR A 360 34.57 1.53 0.97
C THR A 360 34.67 0.17 1.64
N GLU A 361 35.83 -0.49 1.55
CA GLU A 361 36.08 -1.78 2.22
C GLU A 361 35.78 -1.75 3.73
N ASP A 362 36.05 -0.63 4.43
CA ASP A 362 35.81 -0.47 5.87
C ASP A 362 34.31 -0.46 6.26
N ASP A 363 33.44 -0.14 5.29
CA ASP A 363 31.98 -0.05 5.46
C ASP A 363 31.24 -1.22 4.81
N ALA A 364 31.99 -2.12 4.19
CA ALA A 364 31.48 -3.34 3.61
C ALA A 364 31.45 -4.48 4.63
N VAL A 365 30.49 -5.39 4.46
CA VAL A 365 30.40 -6.65 5.20
C VAL A 365 30.32 -7.80 4.22
N THR A 366 30.92 -8.93 4.58
CA THR A 366 31.02 -10.10 3.70
C THR A 366 30.20 -11.26 4.26
N VAL A 367 29.25 -11.74 3.45
CA VAL A 367 28.53 -12.98 3.72
C VAL A 367 29.19 -14.11 2.94
N THR A 368 29.61 -15.14 3.66
CA THR A 368 30.20 -16.36 3.11
C THR A 368 29.23 -17.52 3.22
N PHE A 369 29.27 -18.46 2.27
CA PHE A 369 28.33 -19.58 2.22
C PHE A 369 29.05 -20.92 2.34
N ASP A 370 28.78 -21.68 3.42
CA ASP A 370 29.08 -23.12 3.51
C ASP A 370 27.87 -23.88 2.94
N THR A 371 27.99 -24.31 1.69
CA THR A 371 26.90 -24.96 0.94
C THR A 371 26.65 -26.40 1.38
N MET A 372 27.39 -26.91 2.37
CA MET A 372 27.22 -28.24 2.97
C MET A 372 27.22 -29.39 1.95
N GLY A 373 27.91 -29.22 0.82
CA GLY A 373 28.00 -30.20 -0.27
C GLY A 373 27.17 -29.84 -1.51
N GLY A 374 26.40 -28.76 -1.47
CA GLY A 374 25.75 -28.17 -2.64
C GLY A 374 26.72 -27.40 -3.54
N ALA A 375 26.20 -26.89 -4.66
CA ALA A 375 26.93 -26.05 -5.59
C ALA A 375 27.56 -24.83 -4.89
N SER A 376 28.87 -24.66 -5.01
CA SER A 376 29.60 -23.58 -4.35
C SER A 376 29.13 -22.20 -4.79
N LEU A 377 29.05 -21.28 -3.84
CA LEU A 377 28.73 -19.88 -4.06
C LEU A 377 29.96 -19.00 -3.76
N SER A 378 30.06 -17.89 -4.48
CA SER A 378 31.03 -16.86 -4.14
C SER A 378 30.52 -16.07 -2.93
N PRO A 379 31.39 -15.54 -2.07
CA PRO A 379 30.97 -14.59 -1.04
C PRO A 379 30.29 -13.37 -1.67
N VAL A 380 29.30 -12.82 -0.98
CA VAL A 380 28.65 -11.56 -1.38
C VAL A 380 29.06 -10.45 -0.42
N THR A 381 29.29 -9.25 -0.96
CA THR A 381 29.71 -8.09 -0.20
C THR A 381 28.59 -7.08 -0.14
N LEU A 382 28.08 -6.78 1.06
CA LEU A 382 26.97 -5.87 1.33
C LEU A 382 27.46 -4.58 1.99
N ALA A 383 26.65 -3.52 1.93
CA ALA A 383 26.78 -2.41 2.87
C ALA A 383 26.17 -2.83 4.23
N LYS A 384 26.67 -2.28 5.35
CA LYS A 384 26.03 -2.46 6.66
C LYS A 384 24.56 -2.05 6.60
N GLY A 385 23.67 -2.90 7.12
CA GLY A 385 22.23 -2.69 7.12
C GLY A 385 21.50 -3.22 5.87
N GLU A 386 22.21 -3.62 4.80
CA GLU A 386 21.59 -4.34 3.68
C GLU A 386 21.24 -5.78 4.09
N SER A 387 20.28 -6.37 3.38
CA SER A 387 19.88 -7.78 3.57
C SER A 387 20.24 -8.62 2.33
N LEU A 388 20.17 -9.95 2.44
CA LEU A 388 20.42 -10.83 1.30
C LEU A 388 19.40 -10.64 0.17
N LEU A 389 18.23 -10.07 0.45
CA LEU A 389 17.22 -9.83 -0.58
C LEU A 389 17.66 -8.81 -1.64
N THR A 390 18.68 -7.99 -1.35
CA THR A 390 19.30 -7.07 -2.32
C THR A 390 20.09 -7.77 -3.43
N ARG A 391 20.45 -9.05 -3.22
CA ARG A 391 21.29 -9.81 -4.16
C ARG A 391 20.47 -10.72 -5.05
N PRO A 392 20.83 -10.90 -6.33
CA PRO A 392 20.17 -11.85 -7.21
C PRO A 392 20.12 -13.27 -6.61
N VAL A 393 19.00 -13.98 -6.80
CA VAL A 393 18.80 -15.35 -6.30
C VAL A 393 19.94 -16.28 -6.71
N SER A 394 20.49 -16.10 -7.91
CA SER A 394 21.61 -16.89 -8.41
C SER A 394 22.90 -16.77 -7.59
N GLU A 395 23.06 -15.72 -6.79
CA GLU A 395 24.23 -15.50 -5.92
C GLU A 395 24.03 -16.07 -4.51
N ILE A 396 22.78 -16.25 -4.08
CA ILE A 396 22.42 -16.62 -2.71
C ILE A 396 21.71 -17.98 -2.61
N TYR A 397 21.57 -18.72 -3.72
CA TYR A 397 20.90 -20.02 -3.78
C TYR A 397 21.87 -21.13 -4.17
N THR A 398 21.89 -22.23 -3.40
CA THR A 398 22.64 -23.45 -3.73
C THR A 398 21.72 -24.62 -4.03
N SER A 399 22.23 -25.63 -4.72
CA SER A 399 21.48 -26.87 -5.00
C SER A 399 22.36 -28.10 -4.88
N GLN A 400 21.75 -29.20 -4.46
CA GLN A 400 22.41 -30.50 -4.30
C GLN A 400 21.47 -31.61 -4.77
N GLU A 401 21.99 -32.55 -5.56
CA GLU A 401 21.18 -33.66 -6.09
C GLU A 401 20.66 -34.55 -4.94
N GLY A 402 19.36 -34.84 -4.95
CA GLY A 402 18.69 -35.64 -3.93
C GLY A 402 18.26 -34.86 -2.68
N TYR A 403 18.52 -33.55 -2.63
CA TYR A 403 18.17 -32.66 -1.53
C TYR A 403 17.32 -31.50 -2.03
N THR A 404 16.51 -30.93 -1.14
CA THR A 404 15.81 -29.67 -1.35
C THR A 404 16.49 -28.64 -0.48
N PHE A 405 16.89 -27.51 -1.06
CA PHE A 405 17.45 -26.41 -0.28
C PHE A 405 16.36 -25.80 0.60
N GLY A 406 16.54 -25.91 1.92
CA GLY A 406 15.59 -25.42 2.92
C GLY A 406 15.87 -24.01 3.40
N GLY A 407 17.08 -23.48 3.13
CA GLY A 407 17.47 -22.11 3.46
C GLY A 407 18.88 -22.01 4.03
N TRP A 408 19.15 -20.87 4.66
CA TRP A 408 20.42 -20.59 5.32
C TRP A 408 20.26 -20.58 6.84
N CYS A 409 21.28 -21.02 7.55
CA CYS A 409 21.37 -21.01 9.00
C CYS A 409 22.63 -20.28 9.46
N LEU A 410 22.59 -19.71 10.67
CA LEU A 410 23.71 -19.01 11.30
C LEU A 410 24.76 -19.98 11.87
N ASP A 411 24.39 -21.24 12.09
CA ASP A 411 25.27 -22.27 12.62
C ASP A 411 25.23 -23.54 11.77
N LYS A 412 26.34 -24.30 11.80
CA LYS A 412 26.52 -25.52 11.00
C LYS A 412 25.57 -26.67 11.37
N ALA A 413 25.05 -26.69 12.59
CA ALA A 413 24.07 -27.68 13.02
C ALA A 413 22.63 -27.27 12.62
N CYS A 414 22.46 -26.10 12.01
CA CYS A 414 21.19 -25.53 11.57
C CYS A 414 20.17 -25.45 12.72
N THR A 415 20.63 -25.02 13.90
CA THR A 415 19.77 -24.77 15.06
C THR A 415 19.11 -23.39 15.03
N GLU A 416 19.73 -22.45 14.33
CA GLU A 416 19.25 -21.08 14.15
C GLU A 416 19.14 -20.74 12.65
N GLY A 417 17.90 -20.51 12.18
CA GLY A 417 17.62 -20.10 10.81
C GLY A 417 17.97 -18.63 10.56
N PHE A 418 18.43 -18.31 9.35
CA PHE A 418 18.71 -16.95 8.92
C PHE A 418 17.54 -16.40 8.11
N SER A 419 17.03 -15.23 8.49
CA SER A 419 16.02 -14.51 7.71
C SER A 419 16.67 -13.69 6.59
N TYR A 420 16.25 -13.89 5.35
CA TYR A 420 16.79 -13.16 4.20
C TYR A 420 16.55 -11.65 4.27
N SER A 421 15.50 -11.21 4.98
CA SER A 421 15.16 -9.80 5.18
C SER A 421 15.92 -9.16 6.34
N GLN A 422 16.64 -9.93 7.16
CA GLN A 422 17.39 -9.40 8.29
C GLN A 422 18.55 -8.51 7.78
N PRO A 423 18.72 -7.28 8.32
CA PRO A 423 19.90 -6.46 8.07
C PRO A 423 21.19 -7.15 8.52
N VAL A 424 22.23 -7.07 7.69
CA VAL A 424 23.55 -7.63 7.97
C VAL A 424 24.48 -6.50 8.45
N GLU A 425 24.90 -6.58 9.72
CA GLU A 425 25.73 -5.55 10.37
C GLU A 425 27.22 -5.90 10.39
N GLY A 426 27.59 -7.14 10.07
CA GLY A 426 28.96 -7.62 10.11
C GLY A 426 29.16 -8.90 9.30
N ASP A 427 30.43 -9.26 9.12
CA ASP A 427 30.82 -10.49 8.42
C ASP A 427 30.22 -11.72 9.08
N LEU A 428 29.69 -12.64 8.28
CA LEU A 428 29.14 -13.89 8.76
C LEU A 428 29.25 -15.03 7.75
N THR A 429 29.14 -16.25 8.26
CA THR A 429 29.06 -17.47 7.43
C THR A 429 27.68 -18.10 7.59
N LEU A 430 27.01 -18.32 6.48
CA LEU A 430 25.74 -19.03 6.40
C LEU A 430 25.94 -20.47 5.98
N TYR A 431 25.19 -21.38 6.61
CA TYR A 431 25.24 -22.81 6.37
C TYR A 431 23.95 -23.28 5.71
N ALA A 432 24.05 -24.04 4.62
CA ALA A 432 22.88 -24.54 3.90
C ALA A 432 22.14 -25.62 4.72
N PHE A 433 20.81 -25.55 4.76
CA PHE A 433 19.90 -26.54 5.35
C PHE A 433 19.25 -27.44 4.29
#